data_AF-A0A9Q5SLI3-F1
#
_entry.id   AF-A0A9Q5SLI3-F1
#
_cell.length_a   1.000
_cell.length_b   1.000
_cell.length_c   1.000
_cell.angle_alpha   90.00
_cell.angle_beta   90.00
_cell.angle_gamma   90.00
#
_symmetry.space_group_name_H-M   'P 1'
#
loop_
_entity.id
_entity.type
_entity.pdbx_description
1 polymer ?
#
loop_
_entity_poly.entity_id
_entity_poly.type
_entity_poly.pdbx_seq_one_letter_code
_entity_poly.pdbx_strand_id
1 'polypeptide(L)'
;MFLKQFNEILEKGAIPIGQSDKLGKSLRQFDEIQYKDETYLIVWHPMYNEFVGSHESQDWISHTDLHKAVWIKNLKDYFFLEISSKMKVTIE
;
A
#
# COMPACT_ATOMS: atom_id res chain seq x y z
N MET A 1 -21.10 -13.78 1.39
CA MET A 1 -21.09 -12.38 0.91
C MET A 1 -19.79 -11.65 1.25
N PHE A 2 -19.26 -11.80 2.48
CA PHE A 2 -17.96 -11.25 2.90
C PHE A 2 -16.76 -11.62 2.03
N LEU A 3 -16.61 -12.88 1.62
CA LEU A 3 -15.44 -13.31 0.84
C LEU A 3 -15.34 -12.63 -0.53
N LYS A 4 -16.48 -12.36 -1.16
CA LYS A 4 -16.52 -11.69 -2.48
C LYS A 4 -16.21 -10.19 -2.35
N GLN A 5 -16.74 -9.52 -1.32
CA GLN A 5 -16.35 -8.15 -1.00
C GLN A 5 -14.88 -8.05 -0.58
N PHE A 6 -14.38 -9.00 0.20
CA PHE A 6 -12.98 -9.07 0.61
C PHE A 6 -12.05 -9.28 -0.58
N ASN A 7 -12.40 -10.18 -1.50
CA ASN A 7 -11.68 -10.37 -2.75
C ASN A 7 -11.79 -9.15 -3.67
N GLU A 8 -12.95 -8.50 -3.77
CA GLU A 8 -13.10 -7.24 -4.51
C GLU A 8 -12.28 -6.11 -3.88
N ILE A 9 -12.11 -6.07 -2.56
CA ILE A 9 -11.23 -5.10 -1.87
C ILE A 9 -9.75 -5.43 -2.16
N LEU A 10 -9.39 -6.72 -2.17
CA LEU A 10 -8.06 -7.16 -2.58
C LEU A 10 -7.78 -6.86 -4.07
N GLU A 11 -8.79 -6.98 -4.94
CA GLU A 11 -8.73 -6.67 -6.37
C GLU A 11 -8.83 -5.17 -6.68
N LYS A 12 -9.47 -4.35 -5.84
CA LYS A 12 -9.61 -2.89 -6.05
C LYS A 12 -8.34 -2.09 -5.75
N GLY A 13 -7.30 -2.75 -5.25
CA GLY A 13 -6.05 -2.09 -4.92
C GLY A 13 -6.14 -1.34 -3.59
N ALA A 14 -5.06 -1.49 -2.81
CA ALA A 14 -4.65 -0.59 -1.75
C ALA A 14 -5.78 -0.15 -0.78
N ILE A 15 -6.02 -0.97 0.26
CA ILE A 15 -6.96 -0.65 1.35
C ILE A 15 -6.60 0.73 1.94
N PRO A 16 -7.50 1.72 1.93
CA PRO A 16 -7.24 3.00 2.59
C PRO A 16 -6.97 2.78 4.07
N ILE A 17 -5.91 3.40 4.59
CA ILE A 17 -5.54 3.25 6.01
C ILE A 17 -6.13 4.34 6.89
N GLY A 18 -6.94 5.25 6.33
CA GLY A 18 -7.55 6.36 7.06
C GLY A 18 -6.58 7.49 7.42
N GLN A 19 -5.39 7.53 6.79
CA GLN A 19 -4.42 8.61 6.96
C GLN A 19 -3.99 9.19 5.61
N SER A 20 -3.40 10.38 5.68
CA SER A 20 -2.71 11.02 4.57
C SER A 20 -1.24 11.24 4.93
N ASP A 21 -0.40 11.28 3.91
CA ASP A 21 1.02 11.63 4.04
C ASP A 21 1.19 13.13 4.35
N LYS A 22 2.46 13.58 4.48
CA LYS A 22 2.78 14.98 4.81
C LYS A 22 2.32 15.99 3.75
N LEU A 23 2.03 15.53 2.52
CA LEU A 23 1.58 16.35 1.40
C LEU A 23 0.06 16.25 1.18
N GLY A 24 -0.65 15.53 2.04
CA GLY A 24 -2.10 15.35 1.96
C GLY A 24 -2.53 14.20 1.05
N LYS A 25 -1.61 13.40 0.51
CA LYS A 25 -1.94 12.21 -0.28
C LYS A 25 -2.52 11.13 0.63
N SER A 26 -3.75 10.69 0.34
CA SER A 26 -4.35 9.58 1.08
C SER A 26 -3.49 8.32 0.93
N LEU A 27 -3.08 7.77 2.08
CA LEU A 27 -2.27 6.56 2.17
C LEU A 27 -3.14 5.31 2.16
N ARG A 28 -2.56 4.25 1.62
CA ARG A 28 -3.21 2.96 1.39
C ARG A 28 -2.20 1.82 1.60
N GLN A 29 -2.71 0.61 1.82
CA GLN A 29 -1.88 -0.59 1.87
C GLN A 29 -1.09 -0.74 0.57
N PHE A 30 0.15 -1.23 0.69
CA PHE A 30 1.12 -1.36 -0.41
C PHE A 30 1.62 -0.05 -1.01
N ASP A 31 1.33 1.10 -0.38
CA ASP A 31 2.09 2.31 -0.67
C ASP A 31 3.52 2.14 -0.15
N GLU A 32 4.49 2.41 -1.02
CA GLU A 32 5.83 2.76 -0.61
C GLU A 32 5.85 4.23 -0.18
N ILE A 33 6.46 4.47 0.98
CA ILE A 33 6.58 5.79 1.59
C ILE A 33 8.03 6.05 1.99
N GLN A 34 8.45 7.31 1.92
CA GLN A 34 9.75 7.76 2.43
C GLN A 34 9.60 8.39 3.81
N TYR A 35 10.42 7.97 4.77
CA TYR A 35 10.48 8.56 6.10
C TYR A 35 11.92 8.50 6.61
N LYS A 36 12.47 9.64 7.05
CA LYS A 36 13.88 9.76 7.49
C LYS A 36 14.86 9.13 6.50
N ASP A 37 14.70 9.46 5.21
CA ASP A 37 15.52 8.98 4.10
C ASP A 37 15.43 7.48 3.76
N GLU A 38 14.75 6.69 4.58
CA GLU A 38 14.49 5.27 4.35
C GLU A 38 13.12 5.05 3.68
N THR A 39 12.98 3.90 3.00
CA THR A 39 11.75 3.51 2.29
C THR A 39 11.02 2.41 3.03
N TYR A 40 9.74 2.61 3.30
CA TYR A 40 8.89 1.66 4.02
C TYR A 40 7.69 1.26 3.18
N LEU A 41 7.18 0.05 3.40
CA LEU A 41 5.96 -0.45 2.77
C LEU A 41 4.82 -0.47 3.77
N ILE A 42 3.68 0.15 3.44
CA ILE A 42 2.50 0.11 4.30
C ILE A 42 1.86 -1.28 4.26
N VAL A 43 1.85 -1.97 5.40
CA VAL A 43 1.30 -3.33 5.57
C VAL A 43 0.47 -3.43 6.85
N TRP A 44 -0.37 -4.47 6.94
CA TRP A 44 -1.13 -4.76 8.15
C TRP A 44 -0.28 -5.57 9.12
N HIS A 45 -0.16 -5.12 10.37
CA HIS A 45 0.59 -5.82 11.41
C HIS A 45 -0.36 -6.59 12.33
N PRO A 46 -0.41 -7.94 12.28
CA PRO A 46 -1.43 -8.73 12.98
C PRO A 46 -1.32 -8.68 14.50
N MET A 47 -0.13 -8.47 15.06
CA MET A 47 0.07 -8.38 16.52
C MET A 47 -0.49 -7.07 17.10
N TYR A 48 -0.41 -5.97 16.34
CA TYR A 48 -0.86 -4.64 16.80
C TYR A 48 -2.24 -4.26 16.25
N ASN A 49 -2.77 -5.06 15.31
CA ASN A 49 -4.07 -4.84 14.69
C ASN A 49 -4.20 -3.45 14.05
N GLU A 50 -3.13 -2.99 13.39
CA GLU A 50 -3.03 -1.69 12.74
C GLU A 50 -2.16 -1.74 11.47
N PHE A 51 -2.24 -0.68 10.66
CA PHE A 51 -1.34 -0.49 9.53
C PHE A 51 -0.05 0.20 9.97
N VAL A 52 1.09 -0.36 9.56
CA VAL A 52 2.43 0.14 9.85
C VAL A 52 3.24 0.31 8.56
N GLY A 53 4.25 1.16 8.60
CA GLY A 53 5.27 1.21 7.56
C GLY A 53 6.34 0.20 7.91
N SER A 54 6.44 -0.92 7.19
CA SER A 54 7.44 -1.96 7.46
C SER A 54 8.71 -1.72 6.65
N HIS A 55 9.86 -1.89 7.30
CA HIS A 55 11.17 -1.91 6.66
C HIS A 55 11.69 -3.33 6.50
N GLU A 56 12.63 -3.55 5.57
CA GLU A 56 13.26 -4.86 5.37
C GLU A 56 14.15 -5.29 6.56
N SER A 57 14.66 -4.31 7.33
CA SER A 57 15.47 -4.55 8.53
C SER A 57 14.67 -4.99 9.76
N GLN A 58 13.37 -5.26 9.61
CA GLN A 58 12.42 -5.55 10.69
C GLN A 58 12.11 -4.34 11.61
N ASP A 59 12.54 -3.13 11.21
CA ASP A 59 12.06 -1.88 11.81
C ASP A 59 10.67 -1.51 11.26
N TRP A 60 9.93 -0.69 12.00
CA TRP A 60 8.63 -0.20 11.54
C TRP A 60 8.30 1.21 12.02
N ILE A 61 7.49 1.89 11.22
CA ILE A 61 6.85 3.16 11.55
C ILE A 61 5.44 2.85 12.06
N SER A 62 5.15 3.36 13.26
CA SER A 62 3.82 3.24 13.87
C SER A 62 2.73 3.85 12.99
N HIS A 63 1.49 3.36 13.12
CA HIS A 63 0.36 3.95 12.43
C HIS A 63 0.29 5.48 12.64
N THR A 64 0.51 5.94 13.86
CA THR A 64 0.45 7.36 14.21
C THR A 64 1.53 8.21 13.56
N ASP A 65 2.65 7.64 13.13
CA ASP A 65 3.76 8.39 12.50
C ASP A 65 3.71 8.38 10.97
N LEU A 66 2.83 7.59 10.34
CA LEU A 66 2.72 7.50 8.89
C LEU A 66 2.42 8.84 8.22
N HIS A 67 1.71 9.76 8.89
CA HIS A 67 1.45 11.12 8.40
C HIS A 67 2.71 11.98 8.19
N LYS A 68 3.86 11.58 8.76
CA LYS A 68 5.13 12.28 8.61
C LYS A 68 5.88 11.84 7.35
N ALA A 69 5.46 10.75 6.72
CA ALA A 69 6.11 10.20 5.54
C ALA A 69 5.68 10.92 4.26
N VAL A 70 6.34 10.60 3.15
CA VAL A 70 5.99 11.03 1.79
C VAL A 70 5.60 9.84 0.97
N TRP A 71 4.46 9.89 0.30
CA TRP A 71 4.07 8.88 -0.67
C TRP A 71 5.01 8.85 -1.89
N ILE A 72 5.42 7.65 -2.32
CA ILE A 72 6.25 7.44 -3.51
C ILE A 72 5.41 6.81 -4.63
N LYS A 73 4.90 5.59 -4.39
CA LYS A 73 4.11 4.80 -5.35
C LYS A 73 3.28 3.77 -4.61
N ASN A 74 2.26 3.21 -5.27
CA ASN A 74 1.64 1.98 -4.80
C ASN A 74 2.15 0.77 -5.60
N LEU A 75 2.58 -0.29 -4.93
CA LEU A 75 3.12 -1.46 -5.61
C LEU A 75 2.07 -2.23 -6.42
N LYS A 76 0.78 -2.13 -6.08
CA LYS A 76 -0.27 -2.76 -6.88
C LYS A 76 -0.52 -2.04 -8.20
N ASP A 77 -0.28 -0.74 -8.28
CA ASP A 77 -0.49 0.02 -9.52
C ASP A 77 0.38 -0.55 -10.66
N TYR A 78 1.58 -1.03 -10.35
CA TYR A 78 2.49 -1.68 -11.32
C TYR A 78 2.04 -3.09 -11.72
N PHE A 79 1.53 -3.89 -10.77
CA PHE A 79 1.02 -5.23 -11.05
C PHE A 79 -0.19 -5.18 -12.01
N PHE A 80 -1.08 -4.20 -11.85
CA PHE A 80 -2.22 -4.04 -12.76
C PHE A 80 -1.81 -3.60 -14.17
N LEU A 81 -0.77 -2.76 -14.29
CA LEU A 81 -0.21 -2.36 -15.59
C LEU A 81 0.40 -3.55 -16.35
N GLU A 82 1.12 -4.44 -15.67
CA GLU A 82 1.73 -5.62 -16.29
C GLU A 82 0.70 -6.66 -16.75
N ILE A 83 -0.37 -6.88 -15.97
CA ILE A 83 -1.45 -7.77 -16.39
C ILE A 83 -2.22 -7.15 -17.57
N SER A 84 -2.51 -5.84 -17.52
CA SER A 84 -3.19 -5.17 -18.63
C SER A 84 -2.38 -5.19 -19.92
N SER A 85 -1.05 -5.08 -19.86
CA SER A 85 -0.19 -5.14 -21.05
C SER A 85 -0.14 -6.56 -21.64
N LYS A 86 -0.03 -7.60 -20.80
CA LYS A 86 -0.06 -9.00 -21.24
C LYS A 86 -1.41 -9.41 -21.85
N MET A 87 -2.52 -8.92 -21.31
CA MET A 87 -3.85 -9.18 -21.89
C MET A 87 -4.07 -8.48 -23.23
N LYS A 88 -3.48 -7.30 -23.47
CA LYS A 88 -3.55 -6.63 -24.78
C LYS A 88 -2.81 -7.40 -25.88
N VAL A 89 -1.73 -8.10 -25.56
CA VAL A 89 -0.93 -8.89 -26.53
C VAL A 89 -1.63 -10.18 -26.97
N THR A 90 -2.71 -10.59 -26.31
CA THR A 90 -3.41 -11.86 -26.62
C THR A 90 -4.61 -11.66 -27.57
N ILE A 91 -4.92 -10.44 -27.99
CA ILE A 91 -6.09 -10.11 -28.84
C ILE A 91 -5.69 -9.54 -30.22
N GLU A 92 -4.44 -9.76 -30.66
CA GLU A 92 -3.99 -9.46 -32.04
C GLU A 92 -3.61 -10.73 -32.79
#